data_AF-A0A9W3TI15-F1
#
_entry.id   AF-A0A9W3TI15-F1
#
_cell.length_a   1.000
_cell.length_b   1.000
_cell.length_c   1.000
_cell.angle_alpha   90.00
_cell.angle_beta   90.00
_cell.angle_gamma   90.00
#
_symmetry.space_group_name_H-M   'P 1'
#
loop_
_entity.id
_entity.type
_entity.pdbx_description
1 polymer ?
#
loop_
_entity_poly.entity_id
_entity_poly.type
_entity_poly.pdbx_seq_one_letter_code
_entity_poly.pdbx_strand_id
1 'polypeptide(L)'
;MVCLKKGQGTQIMSKQKKSRVLVAGICISTLLSPVAFEASKGYAAPLEENKGGQLEESKENRLEQRTFHLPGKGSVEEEQKRLKVRYVLSTNEPTGIYAGPNEEIKIEIKGTQSIKAFIGTKSYDEKGFEEFELKPGENNISSSRGGILYFYNMNNDGEVTASVIHGGSHFPLFVLGKHTKKDWDAMLKKYKNPYAVELKGERSLITASPEAVANYMGETDPVELMRLHDKIIRFENSVAGLSEDGIGVSKAPNHYIQFVEKRKPDKDDWMFATHYHTGYVPETMDRVLNIKRLQGDGWGPWHEVGHLHQQAPWFWSGVGEVTVNIYSLSVQRMLGNKSSLEEDGHYKKAFA
;
A
#
# COMPACT_ATOMS: atom_id res chain seq x y z
N MET A 1 61.03 41.62 -7.23
CA MET A 1 61.61 42.30 -6.05
C MET A 1 61.63 41.27 -4.92
N VAL A 2 62.50 40.26 -5.03
CA VAL A 2 63.85 40.16 -4.44
C VAL A 2 63.84 40.25 -2.91
N CYS A 3 63.94 39.10 -2.25
CA CYS A 3 65.01 38.71 -1.31
C CYS A 3 64.59 37.42 -0.57
N LEU A 4 65.19 36.26 -0.87
CA LEU A 4 66.43 35.72 -0.29
C LEU A 4 66.29 35.21 1.16
N LYS A 5 66.40 33.88 1.28
CA LYS A 5 66.62 33.09 2.51
C LYS A 5 67.96 33.43 3.17
N LYS A 6 68.04 33.28 4.50
CA LYS A 6 68.70 32.12 5.15
C LYS A 6 68.52 32.10 6.67
N GLY A 7 68.25 30.92 7.23
CA GLY A 7 68.37 30.63 8.66
C GLY A 7 67.74 29.29 9.09
N GLN A 8 68.61 28.34 9.46
CA GLN A 8 68.46 27.25 10.45
C GLN A 8 67.54 26.02 10.18
N GLY A 9 68.17 24.83 10.26
CA GLY A 9 67.93 23.88 11.36
C GLY A 9 66.89 22.75 11.22
N THR A 10 67.42 21.52 11.05
CA THR A 10 67.01 20.25 11.72
C THR A 10 66.02 19.28 11.03
N GLN A 11 66.58 18.12 10.61
CA GLN A 11 66.12 16.70 10.59
C GLN A 11 64.69 16.27 10.13
N ILE A 12 64.63 15.41 9.08
CA ILE A 12 64.26 13.96 9.04
C ILE A 12 63.71 13.56 7.64
N MET A 13 64.38 12.56 7.04
CA MET A 13 63.99 11.51 6.06
C MET A 13 62.90 11.69 4.98
N SER A 14 63.22 11.32 3.73
CA SER A 14 62.79 10.03 3.12
C SER A 14 63.15 9.90 1.62
N LYS A 15 63.11 8.65 1.16
CA LYS A 15 62.99 8.10 -0.22
C LYS A 15 64.24 7.51 -0.87
N GLN A 16 64.17 6.21 -1.08
CA GLN A 16 64.67 5.56 -2.30
C GLN A 16 63.58 4.63 -2.87
N LYS A 17 63.45 4.65 -4.20
CA LYS A 17 62.69 3.70 -5.03
C LYS A 17 63.69 2.77 -5.73
N LYS A 18 63.28 1.53 -6.03
CA LYS A 18 63.31 0.95 -7.40
C LYS A 18 62.49 -0.36 -7.53
N SER A 19 61.76 -0.44 -8.64
CA SER A 19 61.00 -1.54 -9.30
C SER A 19 61.77 -2.87 -9.47
N ARG A 20 61.23 -4.05 -9.81
CA ARG A 20 59.89 -4.63 -10.18
C ARG A 20 60.12 -6.16 -10.29
N VAL A 21 59.13 -7.00 -9.95
CA VAL A 21 58.92 -8.33 -10.58
C VAL A 21 57.41 -8.59 -10.67
N LEU A 22 56.99 -9.15 -11.81
CA LEU A 22 55.62 -9.44 -12.22
C LEU A 22 55.28 -10.91 -11.90
N VAL A 23 54.15 -11.18 -11.25
CA VAL A 23 53.53 -12.51 -11.23
C VAL A 23 52.04 -12.34 -11.44
N ALA A 24 51.53 -12.93 -12.54
CA ALA A 24 50.11 -13.01 -12.85
C ALA A 24 49.51 -14.20 -12.09
N GLY A 25 48.61 -13.91 -11.15
CA GLY A 25 47.76 -14.89 -10.48
C GLY A 25 46.32 -14.68 -10.91
N ILE A 26 45.73 -15.73 -11.50
CA ILE A 26 44.38 -15.79 -12.04
C ILE A 26 43.37 -15.67 -10.89
N CYS A 27 42.65 -14.54 -10.82
CA CYS A 27 41.46 -14.42 -9.96
C CYS A 27 40.24 -14.95 -10.71
N ILE A 28 39.77 -16.13 -10.31
CA ILE A 28 38.44 -16.63 -10.67
C ILE A 28 37.42 -15.74 -9.95
N SER A 29 36.81 -14.81 -10.67
CA SER A 29 35.68 -14.03 -10.16
C SER A 29 34.42 -14.89 -10.19
N THR A 30 34.10 -15.53 -9.09
CA THR A 30 32.73 -15.99 -8.82
C THR A 30 31.85 -14.76 -8.65
N LEU A 31 31.14 -14.38 -9.71
CA LEU A 31 30.00 -13.46 -9.63
C LEU A 31 28.84 -14.19 -8.93
N LEU A 32 28.88 -14.20 -7.60
CA LEU A 32 27.69 -14.36 -6.78
C LEU A 32 27.37 -12.95 -6.25
N SER A 33 26.61 -12.19 -7.02
CA SER A 33 25.94 -11.01 -6.51
C SER A 33 24.84 -11.48 -5.55
N PRO A 34 24.89 -11.14 -4.26
CA PRO A 34 23.68 -11.21 -3.46
C PRO A 34 22.78 -10.10 -3.97
N VAL A 35 21.65 -10.47 -4.57
CA VAL A 35 20.51 -9.57 -4.68
C VAL A 35 20.08 -9.27 -3.26
N ALA A 36 20.70 -8.26 -2.66
CA ALA A 36 20.21 -7.63 -1.46
C ALA A 36 18.88 -7.00 -1.84
N PHE A 37 17.80 -7.68 -1.46
CA PHE A 37 16.46 -7.13 -1.48
C PHE A 37 16.44 -6.03 -0.42
N GLU A 38 16.79 -4.80 -0.83
CA GLU A 38 16.67 -3.64 0.03
C GLU A 38 15.17 -3.37 0.20
N ALA A 39 14.64 -3.81 1.35
CA ALA A 39 13.29 -3.51 1.76
C ALA A 39 13.07 -2.00 1.68
N SER A 40 12.04 -1.60 0.93
CA SER A 40 11.50 -0.24 0.90
C SER A 40 11.46 0.34 2.31
N LYS A 41 12.13 1.48 2.52
CA LYS A 41 12.10 2.27 3.77
C LYS A 41 10.75 2.99 3.97
N GLY A 42 9.64 2.33 3.66
CA GLY A 42 8.31 2.71 4.12
C GLY A 42 7.95 1.79 5.28
N TYR A 43 8.01 2.29 6.51
CA TYR A 43 7.86 1.57 7.78
C TYR A 43 9.09 0.79 8.25
N ALA A 44 10.13 1.52 8.66
CA ALA A 44 10.95 1.05 9.76
C ALA A 44 10.16 1.27 11.06
N ALA A 45 9.65 0.20 11.68
CA ALA A 45 9.31 0.27 13.08
C ALA A 45 10.55 0.74 13.87
N PRO A 46 10.42 1.56 14.92
CA PRO A 46 11.58 1.99 15.68
C PRO A 46 12.27 0.75 16.26
N LEU A 47 13.55 0.56 15.92
CA LEU A 47 14.45 -0.22 16.75
C LEU A 47 14.74 0.62 17.98
N GLU A 48 13.89 0.53 19.00
CA GLU A 48 14.25 1.02 20.32
C GLU A 48 15.30 0.10 20.92
N GLU A 49 16.40 0.71 21.39
CA GLU A 49 17.47 0.04 22.10
C GLU A 49 16.91 -0.74 23.28
N ASN A 50 17.14 -2.05 23.24
CA ASN A 50 16.71 -3.01 24.23
C ASN A 50 17.47 -2.78 25.56
N LYS A 51 17.02 -1.82 26.38
CA LYS A 51 17.38 -1.75 27.79
C LYS A 51 16.43 -2.66 28.55
N GLY A 52 16.95 -3.81 28.96
CA GLY A 52 16.21 -4.91 29.57
C GLY A 52 15.17 -4.46 30.61
N GLY A 53 13.90 -4.71 30.28
CA GLY A 53 12.73 -4.56 31.14
C GLY A 53 11.47 -5.06 30.44
N GLN A 54 10.87 -6.14 30.95
CA GLN A 54 9.52 -6.68 30.70
C GLN A 54 8.97 -6.78 29.25
N LEU A 55 9.06 -7.99 28.68
CA LEU A 55 8.45 -8.43 27.41
C LEU A 55 6.90 -8.51 27.37
N GLU A 56 6.20 -8.02 28.40
CA GLU A 56 4.72 -7.98 28.47
C GLU A 56 4.13 -6.56 28.28
N GLU A 57 4.96 -5.57 27.96
CA GLU A 57 4.53 -4.24 27.54
C GLU A 57 4.27 -4.21 26.02
N SER A 58 3.04 -4.24 25.51
CA SER A 58 2.04 -5.30 25.67
C SER A 58 1.54 -5.72 24.28
N LYS A 59 1.14 -6.98 24.08
CA LYS A 59 0.54 -7.40 22.79
C LYS A 59 -0.70 -6.57 22.44
N GLU A 60 -1.40 -6.05 23.44
CA GLU A 60 -2.52 -5.12 23.28
C GLU A 60 -2.09 -3.81 22.62
N ASN A 61 -0.96 -3.23 23.04
CA ASN A 61 -0.45 -1.98 22.47
C ASN A 61 -0.07 -2.08 20.98
N ARG A 62 0.19 -3.31 20.46
CA ARG A 62 0.47 -3.52 19.03
C ARG A 62 -0.77 -3.53 18.16
N LEU A 63 -1.88 -4.09 18.67
CA LEU A 63 -3.16 -4.24 17.94
C LEU A 63 -4.03 -3.00 18.04
N GLU A 64 -3.88 -2.22 19.11
CA GLU A 64 -4.72 -1.06 19.45
C GLU A 64 -3.94 0.26 19.39
N GLN A 65 -3.15 0.43 18.32
CA GLN A 65 -2.39 1.65 18.08
C GLN A 65 -3.32 2.87 17.95
N ARG A 66 -2.94 3.98 18.59
CA ARG A 66 -3.65 5.27 18.52
C ARG A 66 -2.80 6.44 18.04
N THR A 67 -1.48 6.25 17.93
CA THR A 67 -0.56 7.25 17.39
C THR A 67 -0.04 6.77 16.04
N PHE A 68 -0.14 7.60 15.01
CA PHE A 68 0.12 7.25 13.62
C PHE A 68 1.18 8.18 13.03
N HIS A 69 2.18 7.57 12.41
CA HIS A 69 3.25 8.23 11.65
C HIS A 69 2.85 8.23 10.18
N LEU A 70 2.44 9.39 9.67
CA LEU A 70 1.79 9.54 8.38
C LEU A 70 2.78 10.16 7.38
N PRO A 71 3.41 9.37 6.50
CA PRO A 71 4.28 9.92 5.47
C PRO A 71 3.46 10.74 4.47
N GLY A 72 4.07 11.80 3.94
CA GLY A 72 3.51 12.56 2.83
C GLY A 72 3.30 11.67 1.60
N LYS A 73 2.05 11.53 1.16
CA LYS A 73 1.67 10.73 -0.02
C LYS A 73 1.45 11.58 -1.27
N GLY A 74 1.46 12.90 -1.15
CA GLY A 74 1.10 13.81 -2.24
C GLY A 74 -0.39 13.81 -2.56
N SER A 75 -0.81 14.75 -3.42
CA SER A 75 -2.20 14.87 -3.89
C SER A 75 -2.55 13.79 -4.90
N VAL A 76 -3.68 13.11 -4.69
CA VAL A 76 -4.23 12.13 -5.64
C VAL A 76 -4.67 12.76 -6.96
N GLU A 77 -5.08 14.04 -6.96
CA GLU A 77 -5.47 14.77 -8.17
C GLU A 77 -4.25 15.09 -9.04
N GLU A 78 -3.15 15.53 -8.42
CA GLU A 78 -1.88 15.73 -9.13
C GLU A 78 -1.33 14.40 -9.63
N GLU A 79 -1.48 13.33 -8.86
CA GLU A 79 -1.07 11.99 -9.26
C GLU A 79 -1.89 11.46 -10.45
N GLN A 80 -3.21 11.64 -10.43
CA GLN A 80 -4.09 11.29 -11.54
C GLN A 80 -3.70 12.02 -12.82
N LYS A 81 -3.41 13.33 -12.74
CA LYS A 81 -2.94 14.13 -13.89
C LYS A 81 -1.59 13.64 -14.39
N ARG A 82 -0.63 13.38 -13.49
CA ARG A 82 0.72 12.90 -13.81
C ARG A 82 0.67 11.56 -14.55
N LEU A 83 -0.11 10.62 -14.02
CA LEU A 83 -0.29 9.27 -14.57
C LEU A 83 -1.24 9.26 -15.78
N LYS A 84 -1.97 10.36 -16.00
CA LYS A 84 -3.00 10.52 -17.05
C LYS A 84 -4.08 9.45 -16.98
N VAL A 85 -4.43 8.99 -15.79
CA VAL A 85 -5.45 7.95 -15.57
C VAL A 85 -6.83 8.56 -15.29
N ARG A 86 -7.88 7.76 -15.43
CA ARG A 86 -9.28 8.22 -15.26
C ARG A 86 -9.70 8.30 -13.80
N TYR A 87 -9.19 7.42 -12.95
CA TYR A 87 -9.59 7.33 -11.53
C TYR A 87 -8.44 7.75 -10.61
N VAL A 88 -8.79 8.34 -9.47
CA VAL A 88 -7.83 8.60 -8.39
C VAL A 88 -7.69 7.36 -7.52
N LEU A 89 -6.53 7.16 -6.90
CA LEU A 89 -6.27 6.06 -5.98
C LEU A 89 -6.78 6.38 -4.56
N SER A 90 -6.64 5.42 -3.64
CA SER A 90 -7.12 5.60 -2.27
C SER A 90 -6.30 6.62 -1.52
N THR A 91 -6.98 7.56 -0.86
CA THR A 91 -6.39 8.51 0.09
C THR A 91 -6.22 7.93 1.49
N ASN A 92 -6.76 6.74 1.75
CA ASN A 92 -6.91 6.21 3.09
C ASN A 92 -5.61 5.66 3.65
N GLU A 93 -5.15 6.23 4.77
CA GLU A 93 -4.25 5.57 5.70
C GLU A 93 -5.08 4.94 6.83
N PRO A 94 -5.15 3.60 6.95
CA PRO A 94 -6.03 2.93 7.89
C PRO A 94 -5.56 3.10 9.33
N THR A 95 -6.51 3.34 10.24
CA THR A 95 -6.22 3.50 11.67
C THR A 95 -6.59 2.27 12.50
N GLY A 96 -7.48 1.41 12.00
CA GLY A 96 -8.08 0.34 12.79
C GLY A 96 -9.06 0.84 13.86
N ILE A 97 -9.53 2.10 13.76
CA ILE A 97 -10.47 2.73 14.68
C ILE A 97 -11.81 2.96 13.97
N TYR A 98 -12.88 2.53 14.63
CA TYR A 98 -14.27 2.79 14.25
C TYR A 98 -14.85 3.89 15.14
N ALA A 99 -15.44 4.91 14.53
CA ALA A 99 -16.21 5.94 15.20
C ALA A 99 -17.72 5.64 15.08
N GLY A 100 -18.43 5.60 16.20
CA GLY A 100 -19.88 5.49 16.23
C GLY A 100 -20.58 6.73 15.66
N PRO A 101 -21.87 6.63 15.28
CA PRO A 101 -22.66 7.79 14.86
C PRO A 101 -22.70 8.86 15.96
N ASN A 102 -22.34 10.09 15.60
CA ASN A 102 -22.21 11.27 16.47
C ASN A 102 -21.18 11.10 17.60
N GLU A 103 -20.30 10.10 17.54
CA GLU A 103 -19.22 9.95 18.51
C GLU A 103 -18.18 11.06 18.31
N GLU A 104 -17.76 11.65 19.42
CA GLU A 104 -16.72 12.66 19.46
C GLU A 104 -15.33 12.01 19.43
N ILE A 105 -14.51 12.34 18.42
CA ILE A 105 -13.14 11.87 18.29
C ILE A 105 -12.19 13.05 18.46
N LYS A 106 -11.32 12.97 19.48
CA LYS A 106 -10.28 13.98 19.72
C LYS A 106 -8.95 13.50 19.16
N ILE A 107 -8.34 14.33 18.33
CA ILE A 107 -7.13 14.02 17.59
C ILE A 107 -6.10 15.13 17.80
N GLU A 108 -4.91 14.78 18.27
CA GLU A 108 -3.77 15.68 18.35
C GLU A 108 -2.90 15.51 17.09
N ILE A 109 -2.65 16.60 16.37
CA ILE A 109 -1.72 16.64 15.24
C ILE A 109 -0.43 17.35 15.69
N LYS A 110 0.68 16.61 15.67
CA LYS A 110 2.01 17.16 15.94
C LYS A 110 2.67 17.61 14.64
N GLY A 111 3.40 18.72 14.72
CA GLY A 111 4.09 19.35 13.59
C GLY A 111 3.42 20.66 13.18
N THR A 112 3.64 21.09 11.94
CA THR A 112 3.17 22.39 11.43
C THR A 112 2.23 22.25 10.23
N GLN A 113 2.10 21.05 9.68
CA GLN A 113 1.31 20.79 8.47
C GLN A 113 -0.08 20.27 8.85
N SER A 114 -1.11 20.79 8.19
CA SER A 114 -2.46 20.21 8.24
C SER A 114 -2.51 18.91 7.43
N ILE A 115 -3.39 18.02 7.84
CA ILE A 115 -3.74 16.78 7.12
C ILE A 115 -5.25 16.65 7.02
N LYS A 116 -5.73 15.60 6.34
CA LYS A 116 -7.15 15.25 6.33
C LYS A 116 -7.43 14.01 7.17
N ALA A 117 -8.65 13.92 7.65
CA ALA A 117 -9.24 12.69 8.17
C ALA A 117 -10.56 12.39 7.45
N PHE A 118 -10.90 11.10 7.40
CA PHE A 118 -12.17 10.62 6.87
C PHE A 118 -12.85 9.74 7.89
N ILE A 119 -14.17 9.88 8.05
CA ILE A 119 -14.98 8.92 8.79
C ILE A 119 -15.97 8.28 7.82
N GLY A 120 -15.79 6.98 7.59
CA GLY A 120 -16.54 6.18 6.62
C GLY A 120 -15.69 5.75 5.42
N THR A 121 -16.18 4.79 4.65
CA THR A 121 -15.48 4.19 3.49
C THR A 121 -16.43 4.14 2.29
N LYS A 122 -15.99 4.64 1.12
CA LYS A 122 -16.80 4.58 -0.11
C LYS A 122 -17.17 3.15 -0.46
N SER A 123 -18.42 2.94 -0.89
CA SER A 123 -19.04 1.65 -1.24
C SER A 123 -19.23 0.66 -0.08
N TYR A 124 -18.37 0.65 0.94
CA TYR A 124 -18.65 -0.07 2.19
C TYR A 124 -19.82 0.56 2.96
N ASP A 125 -19.86 1.90 2.94
CA ASP A 125 -20.89 2.73 3.56
C ASP A 125 -21.73 3.41 2.48
N GLU A 126 -23.05 3.40 2.70
CA GLU A 126 -24.05 3.82 1.70
C GLU A 126 -23.84 5.24 1.16
N LYS A 127 -23.44 6.16 2.04
CA LYS A 127 -23.13 7.56 1.68
C LYS A 127 -21.62 7.85 1.64
N GLY A 128 -20.77 6.80 1.69
CA GLY A 128 -19.31 6.93 1.76
C GLY A 128 -18.83 7.65 3.02
N PHE A 129 -17.82 8.50 2.89
CA PHE A 129 -17.17 9.17 4.02
C PHE A 129 -17.64 10.60 4.26
N GLU A 130 -17.36 11.13 5.45
CA GLU A 130 -17.30 12.56 5.77
C GLU A 130 -15.82 12.96 5.90
N GLU A 131 -15.44 14.10 5.33
CA GLU A 131 -14.06 14.60 5.31
C GLU A 131 -13.88 15.72 6.34
N PHE A 132 -12.72 15.72 7.01
CA PHE A 132 -12.35 16.69 8.03
C PHE A 132 -10.93 17.21 7.75
N GLU A 133 -10.74 18.52 7.81
CA GLU A 133 -9.41 19.13 7.86
C GLU A 133 -8.91 19.11 9.31
N LEU A 134 -7.71 18.57 9.54
CA LEU A 134 -7.07 18.54 10.84
C LEU A 134 -5.88 19.50 10.84
N LYS A 135 -5.94 20.50 11.72
CA LYS A 135 -4.88 21.51 11.89
C LYS A 135 -3.88 21.06 12.95
N PRO A 136 -2.64 21.60 12.96
CA PRO A 136 -1.71 21.39 14.07
C PRO A 136 -2.36 21.69 15.44
N GLY A 137 -2.12 20.82 16.43
CA GLY A 137 -2.75 20.87 17.74
C GLY A 137 -3.95 19.93 17.87
N GLU A 138 -4.81 20.22 18.85
CA GLU A 138 -6.01 19.42 19.13
C GLU A 138 -7.15 19.74 18.16
N ASN A 139 -7.77 18.70 17.63
CA ASN A 139 -8.94 18.75 16.77
C ASN A 139 -10.03 17.87 17.37
N ASN A 140 -11.27 18.33 17.20
CA ASN A 140 -12.44 17.59 17.64
C ASN A 140 -13.37 17.39 16.44
N ILE A 141 -13.58 16.13 16.04
CA ILE A 141 -14.40 15.76 14.88
C ILE A 141 -15.48 14.77 15.30
N SER A 142 -16.62 14.81 14.61
CA SER A 142 -17.67 13.82 14.76
C SER A 142 -18.39 13.65 13.43
N SER A 143 -18.83 12.43 13.15
CA SER A 143 -19.63 12.12 11.96
C SER A 143 -21.02 11.68 12.38
N SER A 144 -22.05 12.28 11.78
CA SER A 144 -23.44 11.92 12.07
C SER A 144 -23.78 10.45 11.75
N ARG A 145 -22.98 9.82 10.89
CA ARG A 145 -23.17 8.46 10.38
C ARG A 145 -22.22 7.43 10.99
N GLY A 146 -21.10 7.90 11.55
CA GLY A 146 -20.01 7.02 11.98
C GLY A 146 -19.32 6.33 10.81
N GLY A 147 -18.34 5.48 11.12
CA GLY A 147 -17.56 4.75 10.12
C GLY A 147 -16.11 4.55 10.55
N ILE A 148 -15.31 3.95 9.67
CA ILE A 148 -13.87 3.76 9.89
C ILE A 148 -13.17 5.12 9.80
N LEU A 149 -12.30 5.41 10.76
CA LEU A 149 -11.42 6.58 10.73
C LEU A 149 -10.20 6.30 9.84
N TYR A 150 -9.92 7.19 8.90
CA TYR A 150 -8.71 7.20 8.10
C TYR A 150 -8.00 8.54 8.21
N PHE A 151 -6.70 8.55 8.00
CA PHE A 151 -5.94 9.79 7.80
C PHE A 151 -5.45 9.91 6.36
N TYR A 152 -5.11 11.14 5.97
CA TYR A 152 -4.46 11.41 4.70
C TYR A 152 -3.52 12.61 4.80
N ASN A 153 -2.23 12.33 4.73
CA ASN A 153 -1.19 13.33 4.59
C ASN A 153 -0.93 13.59 3.10
N MET A 154 -1.52 14.67 2.58
CA MET A 154 -1.41 15.07 1.17
C MET A 154 -0.14 15.87 0.83
N ASN A 155 0.73 16.12 1.82
CA ASN A 155 2.02 16.75 1.57
C ASN A 155 2.88 15.81 0.70
N ASN A 156 3.71 16.37 -0.18
CA ASN A 156 4.56 15.57 -1.09
C ASN A 156 5.72 14.87 -0.35
N ASP A 157 6.14 15.44 0.77
CA ASP A 157 7.23 14.99 1.61
C ASP A 157 6.92 15.22 3.09
N GLY A 158 7.81 14.73 3.95
CA GLY A 158 7.69 14.83 5.40
C GLY A 158 6.82 13.75 6.03
N GLU A 159 6.71 13.81 7.35
CA GLU A 159 5.87 12.93 8.16
C GLU A 159 5.09 13.79 9.16
N VAL A 160 3.81 13.47 9.34
CA VAL A 160 2.95 14.08 10.36
C VAL A 160 2.57 13.01 11.37
N THR A 161 2.71 13.31 12.67
CA THR A 161 2.24 12.42 13.73
C THR A 161 0.83 12.81 14.16
N ALA A 162 -0.12 11.89 14.03
CA ALA A 162 -1.51 12.06 14.49
C ALA A 162 -1.80 11.11 15.66
N SER A 163 -2.36 11.60 16.76
CA SER A 163 -2.74 10.77 17.91
C SER A 163 -4.22 10.89 18.22
N VAL A 164 -4.95 9.77 18.19
CA VAL A 164 -6.35 9.71 18.65
C VAL A 164 -6.37 9.58 20.16
N ILE A 165 -6.52 10.72 20.85
CA ILE A 165 -6.42 10.83 22.31
C ILE A 165 -7.74 10.54 23.03
N HIS A 166 -8.88 10.61 22.33
CA HIS A 166 -10.20 10.26 22.87
C HIS A 166 -11.16 9.78 21.77
N GLY A 167 -12.08 8.89 22.15
CA GLY A 167 -13.12 8.36 21.28
C GLY A 167 -12.64 7.23 20.37
N GLY A 168 -13.60 6.56 19.75
CA GLY A 168 -13.41 5.48 18.80
C GLY A 168 -13.05 4.15 19.46
N SER A 169 -13.47 3.06 18.82
CA SER A 169 -13.20 1.69 19.25
C SER A 169 -12.36 0.95 18.21
N HIS A 170 -11.47 0.06 18.66
CA HIS A 170 -10.63 -0.71 17.74
C HIS A 170 -11.40 -1.86 17.08
N PHE A 171 -11.00 -2.19 15.86
CA PHE A 171 -11.47 -3.36 15.12
C PHE A 171 -10.27 -4.08 14.44
N PRO A 172 -10.45 -5.29 13.87
CA PRO A 172 -9.36 -6.02 13.23
C PRO A 172 -8.72 -5.24 12.06
N LEU A 173 -7.45 -4.86 12.22
CA LEU A 173 -6.59 -4.34 11.15
C LEU A 173 -5.30 -5.16 11.08
N PHE A 174 -5.20 -6.04 10.08
CA PHE A 174 -3.95 -6.71 9.76
C PHE A 174 -3.02 -5.78 8.99
N VAL A 175 -1.71 -5.82 9.27
CA VAL A 175 -0.71 -4.97 8.61
C VAL A 175 0.48 -5.85 8.26
N LEU A 176 0.75 -6.01 6.96
CA LEU A 176 1.88 -6.77 6.45
C LEU A 176 3.20 -6.21 7.01
N GLY A 177 4.09 -7.09 7.44
CA GLY A 177 5.37 -6.73 8.06
C GLY A 177 5.29 -6.37 9.54
N LYS A 178 4.10 -6.04 10.07
CA LYS A 178 3.88 -5.79 11.50
C LYS A 178 3.18 -6.96 12.22
N HIS A 179 2.18 -7.56 11.58
CA HIS A 179 1.34 -8.61 12.17
C HIS A 179 1.64 -9.98 11.55
N THR A 180 1.55 -11.03 12.38
CA THR A 180 1.68 -12.44 11.98
C THR A 180 0.32 -13.12 11.81
N LYS A 181 0.28 -14.34 11.25
CA LYS A 181 -0.94 -15.17 11.24
C LYS A 181 -1.54 -15.38 12.63
N LYS A 182 -0.69 -15.52 13.66
CA LYS A 182 -1.13 -15.67 15.05
C LYS A 182 -1.78 -14.40 15.57
N ASP A 183 -1.26 -13.22 15.22
CA ASP A 183 -1.86 -11.95 15.59
C ASP A 183 -3.21 -11.77 14.89
N TRP A 184 -3.31 -12.16 13.62
CA TRP A 184 -4.57 -12.19 12.89
C TRP A 184 -5.63 -13.04 13.58
N ASP A 185 -5.30 -14.27 13.95
CA ASP A 185 -6.22 -15.17 14.66
C ASP A 185 -6.62 -14.59 16.03
N ALA A 186 -5.69 -13.90 16.70
CA ALA A 186 -5.97 -13.21 17.94
C ALA A 186 -6.92 -12.01 17.74
N MET A 187 -6.77 -11.22 16.67
CA MET A 187 -7.69 -10.12 16.33
C MET A 187 -9.11 -10.64 16.10
N LEU A 188 -9.28 -11.67 15.25
CA LEU A 188 -10.59 -12.25 14.95
C LEU A 188 -11.24 -12.89 16.19
N LYS A 189 -10.43 -13.41 17.12
CA LYS A 189 -10.94 -13.90 18.40
C LYS A 189 -11.36 -12.77 19.34
N LYS A 190 -10.57 -11.70 19.43
CA LYS A 190 -10.77 -10.56 20.34
C LYS A 190 -12.00 -9.74 19.98
N TYR A 191 -12.10 -9.29 18.73
CA TYR A 191 -13.16 -8.38 18.30
C TYR A 191 -14.37 -9.18 17.81
N LYS A 192 -15.43 -9.23 18.63
CA LYS A 192 -16.69 -9.89 18.26
C LYS A 192 -17.59 -8.94 17.49
N ASN A 193 -18.09 -9.38 16.35
CA ASN A 193 -18.97 -8.62 15.45
C ASN A 193 -18.44 -7.21 15.13
N PRO A 194 -17.18 -7.06 14.68
CA PRO A 194 -16.64 -5.74 14.41
C PRO A 194 -17.35 -5.09 13.21
N TYR A 195 -17.29 -3.76 13.13
CA TYR A 195 -17.91 -3.01 12.04
C TYR A 195 -17.37 -3.41 10.66
N ALA A 196 -16.08 -3.72 10.60
CA ALA A 196 -15.35 -4.16 9.42
C ALA A 196 -14.13 -4.98 9.85
N VAL A 197 -13.42 -5.50 8.87
CA VAL A 197 -12.09 -6.08 8.97
C VAL A 197 -11.23 -5.48 7.86
N GLU A 198 -10.04 -5.03 8.21
CA GLU A 198 -9.09 -4.47 7.25
C GLU A 198 -7.79 -5.27 7.18
N LEU A 199 -7.24 -5.35 5.97
CA LEU A 199 -5.91 -5.89 5.72
C LEU A 199 -5.10 -4.88 4.91
N LYS A 200 -3.96 -4.44 5.44
CA LYS A 200 -3.06 -3.49 4.82
C LYS A 200 -1.78 -4.20 4.34
N GLY A 201 -1.50 -4.06 3.05
CA GLY A 201 -0.22 -4.38 2.42
C GLY A 201 0.67 -3.14 2.29
N GLU A 202 1.69 -3.25 1.45
CA GLU A 202 2.58 -2.14 1.08
C GLU A 202 1.94 -1.24 0.00
N ARG A 203 1.09 -1.80 -0.86
CA ARG A 203 0.39 -1.12 -1.97
C ARG A 203 -1.11 -1.42 -2.02
N SER A 204 -1.57 -2.38 -1.24
CA SER A 204 -2.96 -2.81 -1.16
C SER A 204 -3.61 -2.47 0.18
N LEU A 205 -4.91 -2.18 0.16
CA LEU A 205 -5.77 -2.08 1.34
C LEU A 205 -7.07 -2.83 1.07
N ILE A 206 -7.46 -3.76 1.92
CA ILE A 206 -8.73 -4.48 1.80
C ILE A 206 -9.64 -4.03 2.94
N THR A 207 -10.87 -3.66 2.62
CA THR A 207 -11.93 -3.38 3.60
C THR A 207 -13.10 -4.33 3.35
N ALA A 208 -13.34 -5.24 4.28
CA ALA A 208 -14.32 -6.31 4.17
C ALA A 208 -15.18 -6.42 5.43
N SER A 209 -16.34 -7.04 5.30
CA SER A 209 -17.19 -7.43 6.40
C SER A 209 -16.59 -8.63 7.15
N PRO A 210 -16.93 -8.79 8.44
CA PRO A 210 -16.56 -10.01 9.18
C PRO A 210 -17.10 -11.29 8.53
N GLU A 211 -18.26 -11.19 7.88
CA GLU A 211 -18.90 -12.31 7.16
C GLU A 211 -18.09 -12.72 5.93
N ALA A 212 -17.68 -11.77 5.08
CA ALA A 212 -16.83 -12.07 3.93
C ALA A 212 -15.49 -12.70 4.35
N VAL A 213 -14.87 -12.20 5.42
CA VAL A 213 -13.65 -12.80 5.98
C VAL A 213 -13.88 -14.23 6.46
N ALA A 214 -14.97 -14.47 7.20
CA ALA A 214 -15.32 -15.80 7.70
C ALA A 214 -15.62 -16.79 6.57
N ASN A 215 -16.30 -16.35 5.51
CA ASN A 215 -16.73 -17.19 4.41
C ASN A 215 -15.58 -17.53 3.44
N TYR A 216 -14.66 -16.59 3.20
CA TYR A 216 -13.75 -16.71 2.05
C TYR A 216 -12.27 -16.87 2.38
N MET A 217 -11.82 -16.37 3.53
CA MET A 217 -10.41 -16.54 3.87
C MET A 217 -10.10 -17.99 4.24
N GLY A 218 -10.94 -18.67 5.02
CA GLY A 218 -10.71 -20.07 5.39
C GLY A 218 -9.29 -20.29 5.94
N GLU A 219 -8.50 -21.13 5.25
CA GLU A 219 -7.08 -21.40 5.58
C GLU A 219 -6.08 -20.39 4.98
N THR A 220 -6.56 -19.36 4.27
CA THR A 220 -5.71 -18.33 3.65
C THR A 220 -4.89 -17.61 4.72
N ASP A 221 -3.57 -17.59 4.55
CA ASP A 221 -2.67 -16.78 5.36
C ASP A 221 -2.74 -15.30 4.91
N PRO A 222 -3.08 -14.34 5.79
CA PRO A 222 -3.13 -12.93 5.43
C PRO A 222 -1.78 -12.37 4.97
N VAL A 223 -0.65 -12.93 5.43
CA VAL A 223 0.68 -12.53 4.98
C VAL A 223 0.86 -12.88 3.50
N GLU A 224 0.51 -14.10 3.11
CA GLU A 224 0.62 -14.55 1.72
C GLU A 224 -0.37 -13.83 0.82
N LEU A 225 -1.60 -13.63 1.29
CA LEU A 225 -2.64 -12.91 0.57
C LEU A 225 -2.22 -11.47 0.25
N MET A 226 -1.78 -10.71 1.26
CA MET A 226 -1.39 -9.32 1.06
C MET A 226 -0.14 -9.19 0.18
N ARG A 227 0.81 -10.12 0.29
CA ARG A 227 1.96 -10.19 -0.64
C ARG A 227 1.53 -10.45 -2.07
N LEU A 228 0.52 -11.30 -2.30
CA LEU A 228 0.01 -11.57 -3.64
C LEU A 228 -0.68 -10.33 -4.24
N HIS A 229 -1.53 -9.65 -3.46
CA HIS A 229 -2.14 -8.37 -3.88
C HIS A 229 -1.09 -7.33 -4.25
N ASP A 230 -0.10 -7.10 -3.38
CA ASP A 230 0.98 -6.15 -3.64
C ASP A 230 1.81 -6.53 -4.89
N LYS A 231 2.05 -7.84 -5.10
CA LYS A 231 2.74 -8.35 -6.29
C LYS A 231 1.94 -8.05 -7.56
N ILE A 232 0.63 -8.29 -7.56
CA ILE A 232 -0.25 -8.00 -8.70
C ILE A 232 -0.23 -6.51 -9.02
N ILE A 233 -0.42 -5.64 -8.01
CA ILE A 233 -0.40 -4.18 -8.18
C ILE A 233 0.94 -3.70 -8.74
N ARG A 234 2.07 -4.18 -8.21
CA ARG A 234 3.40 -3.84 -8.73
C ARG A 234 3.58 -4.30 -10.17
N PHE A 235 3.03 -5.46 -10.51
CA PHE A 235 3.12 -5.97 -11.86
C PHE A 235 2.30 -5.13 -12.84
N GLU A 236 1.06 -4.75 -12.50
CA GLU A 236 0.28 -3.83 -13.33
C GLU A 236 0.92 -2.44 -13.45
N ASN A 237 1.50 -1.92 -12.37
CA ASN A 237 2.34 -0.72 -12.42
C ASN A 237 3.48 -0.89 -13.46
N SER A 238 4.17 -2.03 -13.46
CA SER A 238 5.25 -2.28 -14.42
C SER A 238 4.77 -2.33 -15.87
N VAL A 239 3.56 -2.85 -16.13
CA VAL A 239 2.91 -2.83 -17.45
C VAL A 239 2.61 -1.39 -17.88
N ALA A 240 2.24 -0.52 -16.94
CA ALA A 240 2.07 0.92 -17.16
C ALA A 240 3.40 1.71 -17.26
N GLY A 241 4.56 1.04 -17.16
CA GLY A 241 5.87 1.68 -17.19
C GLY A 241 6.26 2.39 -15.88
N LEU A 242 5.65 1.99 -14.76
CA LEU A 242 5.85 2.57 -13.44
C LEU A 242 6.70 1.65 -12.55
N SER A 243 7.59 2.23 -11.76
CA SER A 243 8.41 1.52 -10.77
C SER A 243 8.58 2.32 -9.48
N GLU A 244 8.86 1.64 -8.37
CA GLU A 244 9.02 2.29 -7.06
C GLU A 244 10.28 3.15 -6.99
N ASP A 245 11.32 2.84 -7.76
CA ASP A 245 12.54 3.64 -7.91
C ASP A 245 12.47 4.66 -9.07
N GLY A 246 11.38 4.65 -9.84
CA GLY A 246 11.14 5.57 -10.94
C GLY A 246 11.09 7.03 -10.49
N ILE A 247 11.31 7.96 -11.42
CA ILE A 247 11.32 9.41 -11.14
C ILE A 247 10.38 10.10 -12.13
N GLY A 248 9.68 11.12 -11.66
CA GLY A 248 8.77 11.90 -12.51
C GLY A 248 7.65 11.02 -13.08
N VAL A 249 7.59 10.87 -14.40
CA VAL A 249 6.51 10.13 -15.08
C VAL A 249 6.56 8.62 -14.88
N SER A 250 7.72 8.04 -14.53
CA SER A 250 7.87 6.60 -14.28
C SER A 250 7.75 6.20 -12.80
N LYS A 251 7.54 7.16 -11.90
CA LYS A 251 7.36 6.87 -10.47
C LYS A 251 6.02 6.19 -10.24
N ALA A 252 6.03 5.02 -9.61
CA ALA A 252 4.82 4.35 -9.13
C ALA A 252 4.18 5.14 -7.97
N PRO A 253 2.84 5.20 -7.90
CA PRO A 253 2.15 5.94 -6.86
C PRO A 253 2.38 5.36 -5.47
N ASN A 254 2.39 6.24 -4.46
CA ASN A 254 2.52 5.86 -3.06
C ASN A 254 1.16 5.54 -2.39
N HIS A 255 0.06 5.93 -3.03
CA HIS A 255 -1.31 5.63 -2.60
C HIS A 255 -1.64 4.15 -2.75
N TYR A 256 -2.58 3.67 -1.93
CA TYR A 256 -3.03 2.28 -2.02
C TYR A 256 -4.04 2.09 -3.14
N ILE A 257 -4.04 0.88 -3.71
CA ILE A 257 -5.23 0.36 -4.37
C ILE A 257 -6.09 -0.30 -3.28
N GLN A 258 -7.27 0.26 -3.06
CA GLN A 258 -8.19 -0.24 -2.04
C GLN A 258 -9.24 -1.17 -2.68
N PHE A 259 -9.43 -2.34 -2.09
CA PHE A 259 -10.43 -3.34 -2.45
C PHE A 259 -11.52 -3.30 -1.40
N VAL A 260 -12.74 -2.93 -1.79
CA VAL A 260 -13.84 -2.69 -0.85
C VAL A 260 -15.03 -3.58 -1.15
N GLU A 261 -15.53 -4.27 -0.14
CA GLU A 261 -16.83 -4.93 -0.24
C GLU A 261 -17.96 -3.88 -0.31
N LYS A 262 -18.80 -3.93 -1.36
CA LYS A 262 -20.07 -3.19 -1.43
C LYS A 262 -21.14 -4.00 -0.71
N ARG A 263 -21.25 -3.82 0.62
CA ARG A 263 -22.16 -4.60 1.49
C ARG A 263 -23.65 -4.48 1.14
N LYS A 264 -24.04 -3.38 0.52
CA LYS A 264 -25.40 -3.12 0.04
C LYS A 264 -25.36 -2.91 -1.47
N PRO A 265 -25.20 -3.98 -2.26
CA PRO A 265 -25.17 -3.88 -3.71
C PRO A 265 -26.57 -3.60 -4.26
N ASP A 266 -26.62 -2.86 -5.35
CA ASP A 266 -27.79 -2.78 -6.22
C ASP A 266 -27.89 -4.08 -7.04
N LYS A 267 -29.09 -4.39 -7.55
CA LYS A 267 -29.39 -5.69 -8.17
C LYS A 267 -28.41 -6.10 -9.29
N ASP A 268 -27.91 -5.13 -10.06
CA ASP A 268 -27.09 -5.37 -11.24
C ASP A 268 -25.59 -5.09 -10.98
N ASP A 269 -25.20 -4.85 -9.73
CA ASP A 269 -23.79 -4.69 -9.37
C ASP A 269 -23.04 -6.03 -9.41
N TRP A 270 -21.75 -5.94 -9.67
CA TRP A 270 -20.86 -7.10 -9.64
C TRP A 270 -19.48 -6.75 -9.07
N MET A 271 -18.60 -6.26 -9.92
CA MET A 271 -17.30 -5.70 -9.56
C MET A 271 -17.14 -4.41 -10.36
N PHE A 272 -16.43 -3.44 -9.81
CA PHE A 272 -16.23 -2.16 -10.49
C PHE A 272 -14.98 -1.44 -9.98
N ALA A 273 -14.45 -0.56 -10.81
CA ALA A 273 -13.45 0.42 -10.43
C ALA A 273 -14.01 1.84 -10.54
N THR A 274 -13.71 2.67 -9.55
CA THR A 274 -14.07 4.08 -9.57
C THR A 274 -13.04 4.89 -8.80
N HIS A 275 -13.27 6.20 -8.65
CA HIS A 275 -12.42 7.02 -7.79
C HIS A 275 -12.27 6.38 -6.40
N TYR A 276 -11.02 6.34 -5.92
CA TYR A 276 -10.57 5.88 -4.61
C TYR A 276 -10.45 4.37 -4.40
N HIS A 277 -11.15 3.51 -5.15
CA HIS A 277 -11.18 2.07 -4.85
C HIS A 277 -11.70 1.21 -6.00
N THR A 278 -11.50 -0.10 -5.85
CA THR A 278 -12.25 -1.16 -6.55
C THR A 278 -13.30 -1.72 -5.59
N GLY A 279 -14.51 -1.98 -6.11
CA GLY A 279 -15.67 -2.45 -5.36
C GLY A 279 -16.11 -3.84 -5.78
N TYR A 280 -16.56 -4.64 -4.81
CA TYR A 280 -16.93 -6.05 -5.00
C TYR A 280 -18.21 -6.36 -4.23
N VAL A 281 -19.24 -6.92 -4.88
CA VAL A 281 -20.42 -7.40 -4.16
C VAL A 281 -20.06 -8.61 -3.27
N PRO A 282 -20.81 -8.89 -2.19
CA PRO A 282 -20.44 -9.91 -1.20
C PRO A 282 -20.15 -11.29 -1.79
N GLU A 283 -20.85 -11.68 -2.85
CA GLU A 283 -20.71 -12.97 -3.53
C GLU A 283 -19.39 -13.09 -4.32
N THR A 284 -18.70 -11.97 -4.56
CA THR A 284 -17.46 -11.89 -5.34
C THR A 284 -16.20 -11.68 -4.51
N MET A 285 -16.37 -11.47 -3.20
CA MET A 285 -15.26 -11.26 -2.27
C MET A 285 -14.36 -12.50 -2.14
N ASP A 286 -14.80 -13.68 -2.58
CA ASP A 286 -13.94 -14.87 -2.67
C ASP A 286 -12.72 -14.63 -3.56
N ARG A 287 -12.88 -13.90 -4.67
CA ARG A 287 -11.77 -13.56 -5.58
C ARG A 287 -10.76 -12.59 -4.97
N VAL A 288 -11.13 -11.84 -3.94
CA VAL A 288 -10.26 -10.87 -3.24
C VAL A 288 -9.61 -11.49 -2.00
N LEU A 289 -10.36 -12.30 -1.25
CA LEU A 289 -9.95 -12.79 0.08
C LEU A 289 -9.38 -14.21 0.08
N ASN A 290 -9.68 -15.02 -0.94
CA ASN A 290 -9.17 -16.38 -1.04
C ASN A 290 -7.94 -16.41 -1.95
N ILE A 291 -6.77 -16.78 -1.40
CA ILE A 291 -5.51 -16.74 -2.15
C ILE A 291 -5.50 -17.64 -3.39
N LYS A 292 -6.15 -18.81 -3.32
CA LYS A 292 -6.22 -19.75 -4.46
C LYS A 292 -7.10 -19.19 -5.57
N ARG A 293 -8.23 -18.55 -5.22
CA ARG A 293 -9.08 -17.85 -6.18
C ARG A 293 -8.34 -16.67 -6.80
N LEU A 294 -7.76 -15.79 -5.98
CA LEU A 294 -7.01 -14.64 -6.47
C LEU A 294 -5.86 -15.04 -7.40
N GLN A 295 -5.22 -16.19 -7.16
CA GLN A 295 -4.12 -16.67 -7.99
C GLN A 295 -4.58 -17.38 -9.28
N GLY A 296 -5.60 -18.25 -9.21
CA GLY A 296 -5.99 -19.13 -10.32
C GLY A 296 -7.20 -18.65 -11.13
N ASP A 297 -8.08 -17.86 -10.53
CA ASP A 297 -9.38 -17.43 -11.07
C ASP A 297 -9.69 -15.97 -10.63
N GLY A 298 -8.65 -15.15 -10.61
CA GLY A 298 -8.67 -13.78 -10.09
C GLY A 298 -9.00 -12.71 -11.12
N TRP A 299 -9.56 -13.09 -12.29
CA TRP A 299 -9.76 -12.16 -13.41
C TRP A 299 -10.46 -10.86 -13.00
N GLY A 300 -11.53 -10.97 -12.21
CA GLY A 300 -12.30 -9.81 -11.72
C GLY A 300 -11.41 -8.77 -11.02
N PRO A 301 -10.77 -9.09 -9.88
CA PRO A 301 -9.84 -8.18 -9.23
C PRO A 301 -8.71 -7.65 -10.13
N TRP A 302 -8.10 -8.48 -10.98
CA TRP A 302 -7.05 -8.00 -11.91
C TRP A 302 -7.61 -7.01 -12.94
N HIS A 303 -8.85 -7.21 -13.37
CA HIS A 303 -9.57 -6.32 -14.29
C HIS A 303 -9.92 -5.00 -13.63
N GLU A 304 -10.45 -5.00 -12.41
CA GLU A 304 -10.76 -3.76 -11.69
C GLU A 304 -9.50 -2.94 -11.37
N VAL A 305 -8.40 -3.59 -11.01
CA VAL A 305 -7.10 -2.91 -10.83
C VAL A 305 -6.61 -2.34 -12.17
N GLY A 306 -6.81 -3.06 -13.28
CA GLY A 306 -6.48 -2.60 -14.63
C GLY A 306 -7.21 -1.32 -15.02
N HIS A 307 -8.48 -1.15 -14.63
CA HIS A 307 -9.22 0.09 -14.85
C HIS A 307 -8.57 1.31 -14.19
N LEU A 308 -7.90 1.14 -13.04
CA LEU A 308 -7.17 2.22 -12.37
C LEU A 308 -5.90 2.62 -13.13
N HIS A 309 -5.37 1.73 -13.99
CA HIS A 309 -4.19 1.97 -14.83
C HIS A 309 -4.54 2.43 -16.25
N GLN A 310 -5.81 2.46 -16.65
CA GLN A 310 -6.20 2.92 -17.98
C GLN A 310 -5.93 4.43 -18.15
N GLN A 311 -5.05 4.74 -19.11
CA GLN A 311 -4.64 6.11 -19.37
C GLN A 311 -5.57 6.77 -20.38
N ALA A 312 -6.07 7.96 -20.03
CA ALA A 312 -6.96 8.78 -20.83
C ALA A 312 -6.48 9.09 -22.26
N PRO A 313 -5.17 9.34 -22.55
CA PRO A 313 -4.73 9.72 -23.89
C PRO A 313 -4.99 8.69 -25.01
N TRP A 314 -5.19 7.42 -24.65
CA TRP A 314 -5.51 6.34 -25.60
C TRP A 314 -6.77 5.57 -25.15
N PHE A 315 -7.67 6.26 -24.47
CA PHE A 315 -8.99 5.77 -24.08
C PHE A 315 -10.06 6.44 -24.96
N TRP A 316 -10.38 5.86 -26.11
CA TRP A 316 -11.48 6.32 -26.97
C TRP A 316 -12.74 5.46 -26.80
N SER A 317 -13.83 5.86 -27.46
CA SER A 317 -15.09 5.11 -27.41
C SER A 317 -14.89 3.66 -27.90
N GLY A 318 -15.36 2.69 -27.13
CA GLY A 318 -15.30 1.27 -27.47
C GLY A 318 -14.09 0.52 -26.93
N VAL A 319 -13.09 1.17 -26.32
CA VAL A 319 -11.93 0.48 -25.73
C VAL A 319 -11.93 0.38 -24.21
N GLY A 320 -13.02 0.82 -23.55
CA GLY A 320 -13.17 0.78 -22.10
C GLY A 320 -12.95 -0.62 -21.51
N GLU A 321 -13.64 -1.62 -22.05
CA GLU A 321 -13.52 -3.02 -21.65
C GLU A 321 -12.47 -3.81 -22.45
N VAL A 322 -11.62 -3.10 -23.20
CA VAL A 322 -10.58 -3.72 -24.06
C VAL A 322 -9.20 -3.46 -23.48
N THR A 323 -8.84 -2.20 -23.28
CA THR A 323 -7.48 -1.83 -22.85
C THR A 323 -7.19 -2.22 -21.41
N VAL A 324 -8.23 -2.30 -20.57
CA VAL A 324 -8.15 -2.86 -19.21
C VAL A 324 -7.58 -4.27 -19.22
N ASN A 325 -7.97 -5.10 -20.19
CA ASN A 325 -7.57 -6.50 -20.25
C ASN A 325 -6.11 -6.70 -20.66
N ILE A 326 -5.40 -5.66 -21.11
CA ILE A 326 -3.94 -5.72 -21.26
C ILE A 326 -3.29 -6.01 -19.90
N TYR A 327 -3.78 -5.35 -18.84
CA TYR A 327 -3.30 -5.56 -17.48
C TYR A 327 -3.71 -6.94 -16.96
N SER A 328 -5.00 -7.30 -17.10
CA SER A 328 -5.53 -8.60 -16.64
C SER A 328 -4.84 -9.79 -17.29
N LEU A 329 -4.64 -9.76 -18.62
CA LEU A 329 -3.91 -10.80 -19.35
C LEU A 329 -2.44 -10.86 -18.94
N SER A 330 -1.83 -9.71 -18.69
CA SER A 330 -0.44 -9.66 -18.21
C SER A 330 -0.32 -10.32 -16.84
N VAL A 331 -1.23 -10.02 -15.90
CA VAL A 331 -1.28 -10.66 -14.58
C VAL A 331 -1.53 -12.17 -14.71
N GLN A 332 -2.50 -12.56 -15.53
CA GLN A 332 -2.82 -13.97 -15.82
C GLN A 332 -1.56 -14.72 -16.28
N ARG A 333 -0.81 -14.16 -17.24
CA ARG A 333 0.46 -14.72 -17.73
C ARG A 333 1.53 -14.76 -16.64
N MET A 334 1.68 -13.70 -15.85
CA MET A 334 2.67 -13.61 -14.78
C MET A 334 2.44 -14.62 -13.66
N LEU A 335 1.20 -15.00 -13.41
CA LEU A 335 0.82 -16.05 -12.47
C LEU A 335 0.93 -17.47 -13.06
N GLY A 336 1.26 -17.59 -14.34
CA GLY A 336 1.43 -18.88 -15.02
C GLY A 336 0.12 -19.53 -15.48
N ASN A 337 -0.97 -18.77 -15.48
CA ASN A 337 -2.27 -19.24 -15.96
C ASN A 337 -2.32 -19.21 -17.49
N LYS A 338 -3.12 -20.11 -18.08
CA LYS A 338 -3.39 -20.11 -19.52
C LYS A 338 -4.13 -18.84 -19.92
N SER A 339 -3.88 -18.35 -21.12
CA SER A 339 -4.51 -17.14 -21.63
C SER A 339 -5.98 -17.36 -21.92
N SER A 340 -6.87 -16.55 -21.37
CA SER A 340 -8.31 -16.59 -21.69
C SER A 340 -8.57 -16.37 -23.19
N LEU A 341 -7.75 -15.53 -23.85
CA LEU A 341 -7.83 -15.34 -25.30
C LEU A 341 -7.65 -16.64 -26.11
N GLU A 342 -6.84 -17.57 -25.60
CA GLU A 342 -6.60 -18.86 -26.24
C GLU A 342 -7.69 -19.86 -25.89
N GLU A 343 -8.01 -19.99 -24.60
CA GLU A 343 -9.01 -20.95 -24.11
C GLU A 343 -10.41 -20.68 -24.67
N ASP A 344 -10.81 -19.41 -24.78
CA ASP A 344 -12.13 -19.00 -25.28
C ASP A 344 -12.18 -18.83 -26.81
N GLY A 345 -11.06 -19.12 -27.49
CA GLY A 345 -10.93 -19.07 -28.94
C GLY A 345 -11.01 -17.66 -29.54
N HIS A 346 -10.68 -16.62 -28.78
CA HIS A 346 -10.75 -15.23 -29.24
C HIS A 346 -9.82 -14.94 -30.42
N TYR A 347 -8.62 -15.54 -30.47
CA TYR A 347 -7.72 -15.39 -31.63
C TYR A 347 -8.37 -15.85 -32.95
N LYS A 348 -9.06 -17.00 -32.93
CA LYS A 348 -9.74 -17.52 -34.12
C LYS A 348 -10.88 -16.60 -34.56
N LYS A 349 -11.67 -16.11 -33.60
CA LYS A 349 -12.78 -15.17 -33.87
C LYS A 349 -12.29 -13.84 -34.42
N ALA A 350 -11.14 -13.35 -33.97
CA ALA A 350 -10.58 -12.08 -34.42
C ALA A 350 -9.96 -12.14 -35.83
N PHE A 351 -9.53 -13.33 -36.27
CA PHE A 351 -8.92 -13.55 -37.60
C PHE A 351 -9.89 -14.14 -38.63
N ALA A 352 -11.10 -14.50 -38.21
CA ALA A 352 -12.18 -14.93 -39.10
C ALA A 352 -12.83 -13.71 -39.77
#